data_AF-A0A7C3I564-F1
#
_entry.id   AF-A0A7C3I564-F1
#
_cell.length_a   1.000
_cell.length_b   1.000
_cell.length_c   1.000
_cell.angle_alpha   90.00
_cell.angle_beta   90.00
_cell.angle_gamma   90.00
#
_symmetry.space_group_name_H-M   'P 1'
#
loop_
_entity.id
_entity.type
_entity.pdbx_description
1 polymer ?
#
loop_
_entity_poly.entity_id
_entity_poly.type
_entity_poly.pdbx_seq_one_letter_code
_entity_poly.pdbx_strand_id
1 'polypeptide(L)'
;VLFDYEGITVDRLDLSVLGNPPVGSFYEIGDIRTKILGITQSIRGFAGTLIFTNMVKAQEILKTPPGRCKAILIKLSPGVESAAFMSVLQKMFPRNEVLTTAELSRRTRSYYIKNTGIGGSFGFSTLIGAIVGIVIIMLTMYTSVLNRTKEFAVLRALGARKFDILVVVMSQSLIIAAIGIFIGFLLLALFLSSTLDSKLPSYMPLWILAYHALFTLIMAILGSILAMRKAIKIEPATVFR
;
A
#
# COMPACT_ATOMS: atom_id res chain seq x y z
N VAL A 1 7.16 -33.04 -10.23
CA VAL A 1 8.22 -32.20 -9.62
C VAL A 1 8.36 -32.44 -8.13
N LEU A 2 7.32 -32.26 -7.31
CA LEU A 2 7.41 -32.45 -5.84
C LEU A 2 7.70 -33.90 -5.38
N PHE A 3 7.55 -34.88 -6.26
CA PHE A 3 7.85 -36.29 -6.00
C PHE A 3 9.26 -36.71 -6.47
N ASP A 4 10.01 -35.81 -7.10
CA ASP A 4 11.41 -36.05 -7.44
C ASP A 4 12.27 -35.65 -6.23
N TYR A 5 13.18 -36.55 -5.83
CA TYR A 5 14.03 -36.36 -4.65
C TYR A 5 15.04 -35.22 -4.83
N GLU A 6 15.45 -34.93 -6.06
CA GLU A 6 16.41 -33.86 -6.38
C GLU A 6 15.73 -32.58 -6.89
N GLY A 7 14.42 -32.65 -7.13
CA GLY A 7 13.64 -31.60 -7.75
C GLY A 7 13.34 -30.42 -6.84
N ILE A 8 13.61 -29.21 -7.35
CA ILE A 8 13.13 -27.96 -6.77
C ILE A 8 12.24 -27.21 -7.77
N THR A 9 11.33 -26.41 -7.22
CA THR A 9 10.60 -25.38 -7.98
C THR A 9 10.88 -24.01 -7.42
N VAL A 10 11.06 -23.05 -8.32
CA VAL A 10 11.32 -21.64 -8.00
C VAL A 10 10.31 -20.78 -8.74
N ASP A 11 9.92 -19.66 -8.15
CA ASP A 11 9.04 -18.72 -8.84
C ASP A 11 9.76 -17.99 -9.97
N ARG A 12 9.02 -17.69 -11.04
CA ARG A 12 9.52 -16.91 -12.18
C ARG A 12 10.17 -15.59 -11.75
N LEU A 13 9.61 -14.91 -10.75
CA LEU A 13 10.13 -13.63 -10.25
C LEU A 13 11.50 -13.75 -9.57
N ASP A 14 11.89 -14.95 -9.14
CA ASP A 14 13.14 -15.21 -8.43
C ASP A 14 14.21 -15.87 -9.30
N LEU A 15 13.91 -16.24 -10.55
CA LEU A 15 14.88 -16.85 -11.47
C LEU A 15 16.09 -15.96 -11.74
N SER A 16 15.88 -14.64 -11.82
CA SER A 16 16.97 -13.68 -12.04
C SER A 16 17.96 -13.64 -10.88
N VAL A 17 17.50 -13.87 -9.65
CA VAL A 17 18.35 -13.96 -8.46
C VAL A 17 19.25 -15.19 -8.54
N LEU A 18 18.78 -16.25 -9.19
CA LEU A 18 19.53 -17.50 -9.38
C LEU A 18 20.38 -17.52 -10.66
N GLY A 19 20.44 -16.43 -11.42
CA GLY A 19 21.21 -16.36 -12.68
C GLY A 19 20.49 -16.92 -13.91
N ASN A 20 19.15 -16.96 -13.89
CA ASN A 20 18.29 -17.47 -14.97
C ASN A 20 18.64 -18.91 -15.44
N PRO A 21 18.75 -19.88 -14.51
CA PRO A 21 19.05 -21.25 -14.88
C PRO A 21 17.93 -21.87 -15.72
N PRO A 22 18.25 -22.62 -16.80
CA PRO A 22 17.24 -23.28 -17.62
C PRO A 22 16.58 -24.43 -16.86
N VAL A 23 15.32 -24.73 -17.19
CA VAL A 23 14.63 -25.88 -16.61
C VAL A 23 15.38 -27.16 -16.95
N GLY A 24 15.63 -27.99 -15.95
CA GLY A 24 16.40 -29.22 -16.04
C GLY A 24 17.87 -29.07 -15.65
N SER A 25 18.38 -27.84 -15.46
CA SER A 25 19.75 -27.64 -14.99
C SER A 25 19.89 -27.93 -13.50
N PHE A 26 21.12 -28.21 -13.11
CA PHE A 26 21.50 -28.31 -11.71
C PHE A 26 21.84 -26.93 -11.15
N TYR A 27 21.49 -26.71 -9.89
CA TYR A 27 21.78 -25.51 -9.12
C TYR A 27 22.12 -25.92 -7.69
N GLU A 28 23.04 -25.19 -7.06
CA GLU A 28 23.51 -25.50 -5.71
C GLU A 28 22.86 -24.57 -4.69
N ILE A 29 22.24 -25.16 -3.66
CA ILE A 29 21.58 -24.43 -2.57
C ILE A 29 22.11 -24.97 -1.26
N GLY A 30 22.82 -24.13 -0.50
CA GLY A 30 23.34 -24.51 0.82
C GLY A 30 24.25 -25.74 0.78
N ASP A 31 25.17 -25.77 -0.19
CA ASP A 31 26.11 -26.87 -0.47
C ASP A 31 25.45 -28.18 -0.97
N ILE A 32 24.15 -28.15 -1.29
CA ILE A 32 23.41 -29.29 -1.81
C ILE A 32 23.07 -29.06 -3.27
N ARG A 33 23.46 -30.03 -4.11
CA ARG A 33 23.09 -30.05 -5.53
C ARG A 33 21.60 -30.36 -5.66
N THR A 34 20.90 -29.52 -6.41
CA THR A 34 19.47 -29.62 -6.70
C THR A 34 19.20 -29.44 -8.18
N LYS A 35 18.06 -29.90 -8.67
CA LYS A 35 17.67 -29.78 -10.08
C LYS A 35 16.41 -28.95 -10.20
N ILE A 36 16.43 -27.92 -11.05
CA ILE A 36 15.27 -27.07 -11.28
C ILE A 36 14.33 -27.78 -12.23
N LEU A 37 13.20 -28.27 -11.71
CA LEU A 37 12.26 -29.09 -12.48
C LEU A 37 10.96 -28.38 -12.82
N GLY A 38 10.69 -27.23 -12.18
CA GLY A 38 9.50 -26.47 -12.45
C GLY A 38 9.65 -25.00 -12.06
N ILE A 39 8.94 -24.15 -12.81
CA ILE A 39 8.85 -22.73 -12.53
C ILE A 39 7.42 -22.44 -12.10
N THR A 40 7.24 -21.95 -10.88
CA THR A 40 5.93 -21.50 -10.41
C THR A 40 5.65 -20.07 -10.88
N GLN A 41 4.39 -19.67 -10.79
CA GLN A 41 3.98 -18.30 -11.05
C GLN A 41 3.23 -17.76 -9.84
N SER A 42 3.44 -16.47 -9.56
CA SER A 42 2.72 -15.71 -8.53
C SER A 42 2.99 -16.14 -7.10
N ILE A 43 4.06 -16.89 -6.83
CA ILE A 43 4.54 -17.13 -5.46
C ILE A 43 5.54 -16.05 -5.10
N ARG A 44 5.14 -15.16 -4.17
CA ARG A 44 5.90 -13.96 -3.81
C ARG A 44 6.36 -14.04 -2.37
N GLY A 45 7.67 -13.99 -2.17
CA GLY A 45 8.29 -13.80 -0.85
C GLY A 45 8.47 -12.32 -0.53
N PHE A 46 8.12 -11.91 0.69
CA PHE A 46 8.25 -10.50 1.11
C PHE A 46 9.71 -10.08 1.38
N ALA A 47 10.62 -11.02 1.65
CA ALA A 47 12.00 -10.74 2.03
C ALA A 47 13.02 -11.78 1.54
N GLY A 48 12.67 -12.62 0.56
CA GLY A 48 13.57 -13.65 0.04
C GLY A 48 12.92 -14.57 -0.99
N THR A 49 13.76 -15.33 -1.68
CA THR A 49 13.34 -16.32 -2.67
C THR A 49 12.66 -17.50 -2.01
N LEU A 50 11.48 -17.87 -2.50
CA LEU A 50 10.77 -19.06 -2.04
C LEU A 50 11.09 -20.25 -2.95
N ILE A 51 11.50 -21.35 -2.34
CA ILE A 51 11.85 -22.60 -3.03
C ILE A 51 10.98 -23.70 -2.46
N PHE A 52 10.34 -24.48 -3.33
CA PHE A 52 9.56 -25.65 -2.92
C PHE A 52 10.24 -26.92 -3.41
N THR A 53 10.25 -27.92 -2.53
CA THR A 53 10.82 -29.23 -2.79
C THR A 53 10.16 -30.24 -1.85
N ASN A 54 10.53 -31.51 -1.96
CA ASN A 54 10.08 -32.54 -1.04
C ASN A 54 10.65 -32.33 0.38
N MET A 55 10.00 -32.90 1.39
CA MET A 55 10.39 -32.70 2.79
C MET A 55 11.82 -33.19 3.10
N VAL A 56 12.24 -34.30 2.50
CA VAL A 56 13.55 -34.92 2.74
C VAL A 56 14.66 -33.99 2.25
N LYS A 57 14.54 -33.48 1.02
CA LYS A 57 15.49 -32.53 0.43
C LYS A 57 15.48 -31.19 1.17
N ALA A 58 14.32 -30.71 1.59
CA ALA A 58 14.24 -29.50 2.41
C ALA A 58 14.97 -29.67 3.76
N GLN A 59 14.86 -30.83 4.41
CA GLN A 59 15.58 -31.14 5.64
C GLN A 59 17.09 -31.22 5.42
N GLU A 60 17.53 -31.80 4.30
CA GLU A 60 18.94 -31.87 3.90
C GLU A 60 19.53 -30.46 3.70
N ILE A 61 18.87 -29.62 2.89
CA ILE A 61 19.28 -28.22 2.62
C ILE A 61 19.32 -27.40 3.91
N LEU A 62 18.30 -27.54 4.77
CA LEU A 62 18.19 -26.79 6.02
C LEU A 62 18.98 -27.42 7.17
N LYS A 63 19.70 -28.53 6.93
CA LYS A 63 20.44 -29.30 7.95
C LYS A 63 19.57 -29.60 9.19
N THR A 64 18.29 -29.90 8.95
CA THR A 64 17.28 -30.15 9.98
C THR A 64 17.20 -31.65 10.28
N PRO A 65 17.20 -32.08 11.55
CA PRO A 65 17.13 -33.51 11.88
C PRO A 65 15.87 -34.19 11.31
N PRO A 66 15.96 -35.49 10.95
CA PRO A 66 14.80 -36.26 10.50
C PRO A 66 13.65 -36.17 11.49
N GLY A 67 12.42 -36.12 10.96
CA GLY A 67 11.20 -36.01 11.77
C GLY A 67 10.93 -34.62 12.38
N ARG A 68 11.78 -33.60 12.16
CA ARG A 68 11.51 -32.22 12.59
C ARG A 68 11.01 -31.36 11.43
N CYS A 69 10.02 -30.53 11.72
CA CYS A 69 9.51 -29.50 10.81
C CYS A 69 9.21 -28.21 11.61
N LYS A 70 9.20 -27.06 10.93
CA LYS A 70 8.87 -25.78 11.55
C LYS A 70 7.36 -25.54 11.64
N ALA A 71 6.61 -25.98 10.63
CA ALA A 71 5.18 -25.78 10.55
C ALA A 71 4.53 -26.92 9.76
N ILE A 72 3.28 -27.24 10.12
CA ILE A 72 2.43 -28.18 9.41
C ILE A 72 1.21 -27.38 8.93
N LEU A 73 0.97 -27.41 7.62
CA LEU A 73 -0.19 -26.78 7.02
C LEU A 73 -1.32 -27.80 6.94
N ILE A 74 -2.47 -27.45 7.51
CA ILE A 74 -3.66 -28.31 7.53
C ILE A 74 -4.77 -27.59 6.75
N LYS A 75 -5.31 -28.25 5.73
CA LYS A 75 -6.46 -27.77 4.97
C LYS A 75 -7.69 -28.55 5.42
N LEU A 76 -8.72 -27.84 5.88
CA LEU A 76 -9.97 -28.46 6.31
C LEU A 76 -10.83 -28.82 5.10
N SER A 77 -11.53 -29.96 5.19
CA SER A 77 -12.57 -30.34 4.24
C SER A 77 -13.78 -29.39 4.37
N PRO A 78 -14.55 -29.18 3.29
CA PRO A 78 -15.78 -28.38 3.35
C PRO A 78 -16.73 -28.90 4.43
N GLY A 79 -17.37 -27.99 5.19
CA GLY A 79 -18.33 -28.33 6.23
C GLY A 79 -17.76 -28.57 7.63
N VAL A 80 -16.43 -28.61 7.79
CA VAL A 80 -15.79 -28.72 9.12
C VAL A 80 -15.73 -27.36 9.79
N GLU A 81 -16.28 -27.25 10.99
CA GLU A 81 -16.20 -26.02 11.78
C GLU A 81 -14.76 -25.79 12.29
N SER A 82 -14.15 -24.71 11.83
CA SER A 82 -12.76 -24.37 12.15
C SER A 82 -12.52 -24.21 13.65
N ALA A 83 -13.44 -23.56 14.40
CA ALA A 83 -13.27 -23.30 15.83
C ALA A 83 -13.25 -24.58 16.68
N ALA A 84 -14.17 -25.51 16.40
CA ALA A 84 -14.22 -26.82 17.06
C ALA A 84 -12.94 -27.64 16.76
N PHE A 85 -12.51 -27.67 15.50
CA PHE A 85 -11.31 -28.41 15.10
C PHE A 85 -10.02 -27.84 15.71
N MET A 86 -9.90 -26.50 15.75
CA MET A 86 -8.78 -25.81 16.40
C MET A 86 -8.69 -26.19 17.87
N SER A 87 -9.82 -26.23 18.58
CA SER A 87 -9.87 -26.60 20.00
C SER A 87 -9.38 -28.04 20.24
N VAL A 88 -9.70 -28.96 19.33
CA VAL A 88 -9.21 -30.35 19.39
C VAL A 88 -7.70 -30.42 19.16
N LEU A 89 -7.19 -29.74 18.12
CA LEU A 89 -5.75 -29.68 17.84
C LEU A 89 -4.96 -29.08 19.02
N GLN A 90 -5.49 -28.03 19.63
CA GLN A 90 -4.84 -27.35 20.74
C GLN A 90 -4.75 -28.24 22.00
N LYS A 91 -5.74 -29.12 22.20
CA LYS A 91 -5.71 -30.16 23.25
C LYS A 91 -4.72 -31.29 22.92
N MET A 92 -4.64 -31.71 21.66
CA MET A 92 -3.72 -32.78 21.24
C MET A 92 -2.26 -32.33 21.22
N PHE A 93 -2.00 -31.06 20.93
CA PHE A 93 -0.65 -30.49 20.83
C PHE A 93 -0.49 -29.28 21.76
N PRO A 94 -0.54 -29.46 23.09
CA PRO A 94 -0.54 -28.34 24.05
C PRO A 94 0.77 -27.55 24.08
N ARG A 95 1.86 -28.11 23.54
CA ARG A 95 3.17 -27.45 23.43
C ARG A 95 3.36 -26.69 22.12
N ASN A 96 2.42 -26.78 21.18
CA ASN A 96 2.54 -26.20 19.85
C ASN A 96 1.51 -25.09 19.66
N GLU A 97 1.89 -24.05 18.94
CA GLU A 97 0.94 -23.02 18.53
C GLU A 97 0.08 -23.53 17.37
N VAL A 98 -1.23 -23.53 17.58
CA VAL A 98 -2.21 -23.82 16.52
C VAL A 98 -2.80 -22.48 16.09
N LEU A 99 -2.47 -22.06 14.86
CA LEU A 99 -2.87 -20.75 14.33
C LEU A 99 -3.74 -20.92 13.09
N THR A 100 -4.80 -20.12 13.00
CA THR A 100 -5.56 -20.00 11.76
C THR A 100 -4.77 -19.20 10.74
N THR A 101 -5.13 -19.30 9.45
CA THR A 101 -4.51 -18.49 8.38
C THR A 101 -4.63 -16.99 8.65
N ALA A 102 -5.78 -16.55 9.17
CA ALA A 102 -6.00 -15.14 9.51
C ALA A 102 -5.09 -14.70 10.66
N GLU A 103 -4.91 -15.54 11.68
CA GLU A 103 -4.07 -15.22 12.82
C GLU A 103 -2.59 -15.21 12.46
N LEU A 104 -2.13 -16.21 11.72
CA LEU A 104 -0.76 -16.25 11.19
C LEU A 104 -0.48 -15.02 10.33
N SER A 105 -1.40 -14.67 9.41
CA SER A 105 -1.27 -13.47 8.58
C SER A 105 -1.16 -12.18 9.40
N ARG A 106 -2.01 -12.01 10.43
CA ARG A 106 -1.96 -10.85 11.33
C ARG A 106 -0.65 -10.78 12.12
N ARG A 107 -0.15 -11.92 12.59
CA ARG A 107 1.11 -11.99 13.36
C ARG A 107 2.31 -11.70 12.47
N THR A 108 2.37 -12.29 11.27
CA THR A 108 3.42 -12.01 10.29
C THR A 108 3.43 -10.53 9.91
N ARG A 109 2.27 -9.94 9.60
CA ARG A 109 2.16 -8.51 9.29
C ARG A 109 2.66 -7.64 10.46
N SER A 110 2.25 -7.98 11.68
CA SER A 110 2.64 -7.22 12.87
C SER A 110 4.15 -7.33 13.15
N TYR A 111 4.75 -8.49 12.92
CA TYR A 111 6.20 -8.69 13.03
C TYR A 111 6.96 -7.79 12.04
N TYR A 112 6.58 -7.78 10.77
CA TYR A 112 7.25 -6.91 9.79
C TYR A 112 7.04 -5.41 10.09
N ILE A 113 5.84 -5.00 10.52
CA ILE A 113 5.59 -3.59 10.85
C ILE A 113 6.43 -3.14 12.06
N LYS A 114 6.57 -3.98 13.09
CA LYS A 114 7.20 -3.60 14.36
C LYS A 114 8.69 -3.91 14.44
N ASN A 115 9.17 -4.99 13.83
CA ASN A 115 10.53 -5.51 14.05
C ASN A 115 11.51 -5.21 12.92
N THR A 116 11.07 -4.92 11.69
CA THR A 116 11.97 -4.69 10.55
C THR A 116 12.13 -3.22 10.17
N GLY A 117 11.57 -2.29 10.95
CA GLY A 117 11.61 -0.84 10.69
C GLY A 117 10.71 -0.35 9.55
N ILE A 118 10.20 -1.26 8.70
CA ILE A 118 9.33 -0.95 7.56
C ILE A 118 8.13 -0.10 7.97
N GLY A 119 7.44 -0.47 9.05
CA GLY A 119 6.30 0.28 9.55
C GLY A 119 6.65 1.73 9.92
N GLY A 120 7.82 1.93 10.54
CA GLY A 120 8.33 3.25 10.90
C GLY A 120 8.70 4.08 9.68
N SER A 121 9.48 3.52 8.75
CA SER A 121 9.91 4.22 7.54
C SER A 121 8.75 4.63 6.65
N PHE A 122 7.86 3.69 6.31
CA PHE A 122 6.68 4.01 5.49
C PHE A 122 5.73 4.96 6.22
N GLY A 123 5.46 4.73 7.50
CA GLY A 123 4.59 5.60 8.29
C GLY A 123 5.11 7.03 8.36
N PHE A 124 6.42 7.20 8.57
CA PHE A 124 7.07 8.51 8.61
C PHE A 124 7.06 9.20 7.24
N SER A 125 7.41 8.48 6.16
CA SER A 125 7.35 9.02 4.80
C SER A 125 5.92 9.43 4.41
N THR A 126 4.91 8.63 4.76
CA THR A 126 3.50 8.97 4.54
C THR A 126 3.09 10.21 5.32
N LEU A 127 3.52 10.31 6.59
CA LEU A 127 3.22 11.48 7.42
C LEU A 127 3.82 12.77 6.84
N ILE A 128 5.10 12.74 6.47
CA ILE A 128 5.76 13.89 5.83
C ILE A 128 5.06 14.24 4.52
N GLY A 129 4.81 13.26 3.66
CA GLY A 129 4.11 13.46 2.39
C GLY A 129 2.73 14.10 2.59
N ALA A 130 1.98 13.66 3.60
CA ALA A 130 0.69 14.24 3.94
C ALA A 130 0.82 15.70 4.41
N ILE A 131 1.75 16.00 5.32
CA ILE A 131 1.98 17.37 5.82
C ILE A 131 2.38 18.30 4.67
N VAL A 132 3.35 17.89 3.85
CA VAL A 132 3.80 18.68 2.69
C VAL A 132 2.65 18.90 1.71
N GLY A 133 1.86 17.86 1.43
CA GLY A 133 0.68 17.95 0.57
C GLY A 133 -0.35 18.96 1.11
N ILE A 134 -0.65 18.93 2.41
CA ILE A 134 -1.58 19.88 3.04
C ILE A 134 -1.06 21.32 2.89
N VAL A 135 0.22 21.55 3.19
CA VAL A 135 0.83 22.88 3.09
C VAL A 135 0.77 23.41 1.65
N ILE A 136 1.09 22.57 0.66
CA ILE A 136 1.03 22.96 -0.76
C ILE A 136 -0.41 23.30 -1.16
N ILE A 137 -1.39 22.44 -0.85
CA ILE A 137 -2.79 22.69 -1.20
C ILE A 137 -3.27 24.00 -0.59
N MET A 138 -3.02 24.20 0.72
CA MET A 138 -3.44 25.41 1.41
C MET A 138 -2.77 26.66 0.84
N LEU A 139 -1.46 26.64 0.61
CA LEU A 139 -0.71 27.78 0.10
C LEU A 139 -1.12 28.14 -1.33
N THR A 140 -1.32 27.14 -2.19
CA THR A 140 -1.76 27.35 -3.57
C THR A 140 -3.16 27.94 -3.62
N MET A 141 -4.12 27.39 -2.87
CA MET A 141 -5.47 27.95 -2.80
C MET A 141 -5.46 29.36 -2.21
N TYR A 142 -4.68 29.57 -1.16
CA TYR A 142 -4.54 30.86 -0.52
C TYR A 142 -4.01 31.94 -1.48
N THR A 143 -2.95 31.62 -2.21
CA THR A 143 -2.34 32.53 -3.18
C THR A 143 -3.25 32.78 -4.39
N SER A 144 -3.95 31.75 -4.88
CA SER A 144 -4.91 31.87 -5.97
C SER A 144 -6.03 32.88 -5.66
N VAL A 145 -6.57 32.83 -4.44
CA VAL A 145 -7.61 33.79 -3.98
C VAL A 145 -7.03 35.18 -3.79
N LEU A 146 -5.83 35.31 -3.20
CA LEU A 146 -5.20 36.62 -2.99
C LEU A 146 -4.91 37.35 -4.30
N ASN A 147 -4.47 36.64 -5.33
CA ASN A 147 -4.17 37.26 -6.63
C ASN A 147 -5.42 37.84 -7.32
N ARG A 148 -6.62 37.35 -6.97
CA ARG A 148 -7.91 37.82 -7.51
C ARG A 148 -8.64 38.81 -6.59
N THR A 149 -8.01 39.25 -5.51
CA THR A 149 -8.61 40.20 -4.55
C THR A 149 -9.11 41.49 -5.19
N LYS A 150 -8.36 42.04 -6.16
CA LYS A 150 -8.76 43.26 -6.89
C LYS A 150 -10.05 43.04 -7.69
N GLU A 151 -10.19 41.90 -8.36
CA GLU A 151 -11.42 41.52 -9.10
C GLU A 151 -12.62 41.43 -8.14
N PHE A 152 -12.44 40.80 -6.98
CA PHE A 152 -13.48 40.71 -5.96
C PHE A 152 -13.88 42.07 -5.38
N ALA A 153 -12.93 42.99 -5.24
CA ALA A 153 -13.20 44.34 -4.76
C ALA A 153 -14.01 45.17 -5.80
N VAL A 154 -13.72 45.02 -7.09
CA VAL A 154 -14.54 45.61 -8.18
C VAL A 154 -15.95 45.04 -8.17
N LEU A 155 -16.11 43.72 -8.05
CA LEU A 155 -17.43 43.08 -7.94
C LEU A 155 -18.23 43.61 -6.75
N ARG A 156 -17.58 43.82 -5.59
CA ARG A 156 -18.23 44.45 -4.43
C ARG A 156 -18.63 45.90 -4.69
N ALA A 157 -17.84 46.67 -5.42
CA ALA A 157 -18.16 48.05 -5.78
C ALA A 157 -19.40 48.12 -6.72
N LEU A 158 -19.59 47.09 -7.56
CA LEU A 158 -20.78 46.92 -8.41
C LEU A 158 -22.00 46.37 -7.65
N GLY A 159 -21.89 46.10 -6.34
CA GLY A 159 -23.01 45.67 -5.49
C GLY A 159 -23.07 44.16 -5.19
N ALA A 160 -22.06 43.37 -5.59
CA ALA A 160 -22.03 41.93 -5.26
C ALA A 160 -21.96 41.71 -3.74
N ARG A 161 -22.72 40.73 -3.24
CA ARG A 161 -22.72 40.37 -1.82
C ARG A 161 -21.47 39.56 -1.48
N LYS A 162 -21.09 39.56 -0.20
CA LYS A 162 -19.98 38.71 0.31
C LYS A 162 -20.21 37.23 -0.01
N PHE A 163 -21.47 36.79 0.00
CA PHE A 163 -21.85 35.41 -0.30
C PHE A 163 -21.62 35.04 -1.77
N ASP A 164 -21.87 35.97 -2.71
CA ASP A 164 -21.68 35.71 -4.14
C ASP A 164 -20.20 35.42 -4.45
N ILE A 165 -19.30 36.19 -3.84
CA ILE A 165 -17.85 35.99 -3.93
C ILE A 165 -17.43 34.67 -3.28
N LEU A 166 -18.05 34.30 -2.14
CA LEU A 166 -17.81 33.01 -1.49
C LEU A 166 -18.16 31.84 -2.41
N VAL A 167 -19.32 31.88 -3.07
CA VAL A 167 -19.76 30.83 -3.99
C VAL A 167 -18.80 30.70 -5.19
N VAL A 168 -18.35 31.82 -5.76
CA VAL A 168 -17.40 31.81 -6.88
C VAL A 168 -16.07 31.16 -6.48
N VAL A 169 -15.50 31.57 -5.35
CA VAL A 169 -14.22 31.03 -4.87
C VAL A 169 -14.34 29.55 -4.50
N MET A 170 -15.43 29.15 -3.83
CA MET A 170 -15.68 27.75 -3.51
C MET A 170 -15.80 26.90 -4.76
N SER A 171 -16.53 27.38 -5.77
CA SER A 171 -16.70 26.67 -7.04
C SER A 171 -15.38 26.50 -7.79
N GLN A 172 -14.55 27.55 -7.86
CA GLN A 172 -13.21 27.47 -8.46
C GLN A 172 -12.33 26.46 -7.71
N SER A 173 -12.37 26.50 -6.38
CA SER A 173 -11.56 25.62 -5.53
C SER A 173 -11.98 24.16 -5.70
N LEU A 174 -13.29 23.90 -5.81
CA LEU A 174 -13.87 22.59 -6.04
C LEU A 174 -13.45 22.03 -7.41
N ILE A 175 -13.50 22.85 -8.46
CA ILE A 175 -13.09 22.44 -9.81
C ILE A 175 -11.59 22.09 -9.83
N ILE A 176 -10.74 22.94 -9.25
CA ILE A 176 -9.30 22.68 -9.19
C ILE A 176 -9.00 21.42 -8.37
N ALA A 177 -9.67 21.25 -7.23
CA ALA A 177 -9.53 20.04 -6.40
C ALA A 177 -9.99 18.79 -7.14
N ALA A 178 -11.12 18.83 -7.84
CA ALA A 178 -11.63 17.70 -8.61
C ALA A 178 -10.66 17.29 -9.73
N ILE A 179 -10.11 18.26 -10.48
CA ILE A 179 -9.10 18.01 -11.51
C ILE A 179 -7.83 17.42 -10.89
N GLY A 180 -7.36 17.98 -9.77
CA GLY A 180 -6.18 17.48 -9.07
C GLY A 180 -6.34 16.05 -8.55
N ILE A 181 -7.50 15.74 -7.97
CA ILE A 181 -7.86 14.39 -7.52
C ILE A 181 -7.89 13.42 -8.70
N PHE A 182 -8.53 13.82 -9.81
CA PHE A 182 -8.60 12.99 -11.02
C PHE A 182 -7.21 12.65 -11.55
N ILE A 183 -6.36 13.65 -11.74
CA ILE A 183 -4.98 13.46 -12.23
C ILE A 183 -4.17 12.62 -11.23
N GLY A 184 -4.28 12.91 -9.93
CA GLY A 184 -3.58 12.16 -8.88
C GLY A 184 -3.97 10.68 -8.87
N PHE A 185 -5.26 10.37 -9.01
CA PHE A 185 -5.75 8.98 -9.07
C PHE A 185 -5.39 8.29 -10.38
N LEU A 186 -5.33 9.01 -11.49
CA LEU A 186 -4.83 8.47 -12.76
C LEU A 186 -3.35 8.06 -12.62
N LEU A 187 -2.51 8.94 -12.07
CA LEU A 187 -1.10 8.64 -11.82
C LEU A 187 -0.93 7.47 -10.83
N LEU A 188 -1.74 7.43 -9.79
CA LEU A 188 -1.77 6.32 -8.84
C LEU A 188 -2.15 5.00 -9.52
N ALA A 189 -3.16 5.01 -10.40
CA ALA A 189 -3.59 3.81 -11.12
C ALA A 189 -2.48 3.29 -12.05
N LEU A 190 -1.81 4.20 -12.77
CA LEU A 190 -0.65 3.88 -13.59
C LEU A 190 0.48 3.28 -12.73
N PHE A 191 0.79 3.88 -11.59
CA PHE A 191 1.77 3.36 -10.65
C PHE A 191 1.38 1.97 -10.12
N LEU A 192 0.14 1.76 -9.67
CA LEU A 192 -0.31 0.44 -9.20
C LEU A 192 -0.18 -0.61 -10.29
N SER A 193 -0.58 -0.28 -11.52
CA SER A 193 -0.51 -1.19 -12.67
C SER A 193 0.93 -1.62 -12.97
N SER A 194 1.91 -0.73 -12.84
CA SER A 194 3.32 -1.07 -13.08
C SER A 194 3.93 -1.97 -12.00
N THR A 195 3.33 -2.03 -10.81
CA THR A 195 3.80 -2.91 -9.73
C THR A 195 3.23 -4.34 -9.77
N LEU A 196 2.24 -4.63 -10.64
CA LEU A 196 1.55 -5.93 -10.64
C LEU A 196 2.49 -7.12 -10.87
N ASP A 197 3.49 -6.96 -11.73
CA ASP A 197 4.49 -7.98 -12.05
C ASP A 197 5.74 -7.91 -11.16
N SER A 198 5.73 -7.05 -10.14
CA SER A 198 6.84 -6.93 -9.20
C SER A 198 6.74 -7.94 -8.04
N LYS A 199 7.86 -8.15 -7.33
CA LYS A 199 7.91 -9.00 -6.13
C LYS A 199 7.00 -8.49 -5.01
N LEU A 200 6.79 -7.18 -4.94
CA LEU A 200 5.92 -6.52 -3.97
C LEU A 200 4.85 -5.70 -4.71
N PRO A 201 3.75 -6.34 -5.13
CA PRO A 201 2.65 -5.61 -5.75
C PRO A 201 2.08 -4.62 -4.75
N SER A 202 1.93 -3.38 -5.18
CA SER A 202 1.28 -2.36 -4.37
C SER A 202 -0.24 -2.55 -4.44
N TYR A 203 -0.89 -2.52 -3.30
CA TYR A 203 -2.34 -2.63 -3.20
C TYR A 203 -2.91 -1.43 -2.44
N MET A 204 -3.90 -0.78 -3.05
CA MET A 204 -4.62 0.36 -2.46
C MET A 204 -6.10 -0.02 -2.32
N PRO A 205 -6.61 -0.25 -1.09
CA PRO A 205 -8.02 -0.45 -0.87
C PRO A 205 -8.86 0.75 -1.35
N LEU A 206 -10.02 0.49 -1.97
CA LEU A 206 -10.90 1.54 -2.51
C LEU A 206 -11.34 2.57 -1.46
N TRP A 207 -11.53 2.17 -0.21
CA TRP A 207 -11.92 3.09 0.87
C TRP A 207 -10.84 4.14 1.17
N ILE A 208 -9.56 3.82 0.94
CA ILE A 208 -8.45 4.77 1.09
C ILE A 208 -8.53 5.85 0.02
N LEU A 209 -8.93 5.51 -1.21
CA LEU A 209 -9.14 6.50 -2.28
C LEU A 209 -10.24 7.49 -1.90
N ALA A 210 -11.38 7.00 -1.41
CA ALA A 210 -12.47 7.86 -0.95
C ALA A 210 -12.02 8.81 0.18
N TYR A 211 -11.23 8.30 1.13
CA TYR A 211 -10.65 9.11 2.20
C TYR A 211 -9.73 10.21 1.66
N HIS A 212 -8.81 9.89 0.74
CA HIS A 212 -7.89 10.87 0.16
C HIS A 212 -8.64 11.94 -0.64
N ALA A 213 -9.62 11.55 -1.47
CA ALA A 213 -10.42 12.50 -2.24
C ALA A 213 -11.18 13.47 -1.33
N LEU A 214 -11.85 12.95 -0.29
CA LEU A 214 -12.57 13.77 0.68
C LEU A 214 -11.61 14.70 1.44
N PHE A 215 -10.47 14.17 1.88
CA PHE A 215 -9.46 14.93 2.60
C PHE A 215 -8.89 16.09 1.76
N THR A 216 -8.54 15.84 0.50
CA THR A 216 -8.09 16.87 -0.43
C THR A 216 -9.16 17.95 -0.65
N LEU A 217 -10.42 17.55 -0.78
CA LEU A 217 -11.55 18.48 -0.94
C LEU A 217 -11.70 19.40 0.26
N ILE A 218 -11.66 18.82 1.47
CA ILE A 218 -11.72 19.57 2.73
C ILE A 218 -10.57 20.57 2.82
N MET A 219 -9.35 20.14 2.49
CA MET A 219 -8.18 21.03 2.56
C MET A 219 -8.23 22.16 1.53
N ALA A 220 -8.72 21.90 0.33
CA ALA A 220 -8.93 22.95 -0.68
C ALA A 220 -9.95 23.99 -0.21
N ILE A 221 -11.08 23.54 0.34
CA ILE A 221 -12.13 24.42 0.90
C ILE A 221 -11.56 25.24 2.06
N LEU A 222 -10.87 24.61 3.01
CA LEU A 222 -10.29 25.29 4.17
C LEU A 222 -9.26 26.35 3.75
N GLY A 223 -8.36 26.01 2.82
CA GLY A 223 -7.39 26.96 2.27
C GLY A 223 -8.06 28.20 1.66
N SER A 224 -9.12 27.99 0.89
CA SER A 224 -9.87 29.07 0.26
C SER A 224 -10.67 29.92 1.25
N ILE A 225 -11.27 29.32 2.28
CA ILE A 225 -11.94 30.07 3.37
C ILE A 225 -10.93 30.95 4.11
N LEU A 226 -9.76 30.42 4.46
CA LEU A 226 -8.71 31.16 5.18
C LEU A 226 -8.23 32.38 4.38
N ALA A 227 -8.02 32.19 3.08
CA ALA A 227 -7.64 33.27 2.16
C ALA A 227 -8.70 34.36 2.09
N MET A 228 -9.96 33.94 1.98
CA MET A 228 -11.09 34.85 1.86
C MET A 228 -11.30 35.71 3.11
N ARG A 229 -11.11 35.14 4.31
CA ARG A 229 -11.18 35.91 5.57
C ARG A 229 -10.20 37.08 5.57
N LYS A 230 -9.05 36.94 4.90
CA LYS A 230 -8.06 38.00 4.75
C LYS A 230 -8.42 38.95 3.60
N ALA A 231 -8.87 38.42 2.46
CA ALA A 231 -9.28 39.18 1.28
C ALA A 231 -10.48 40.12 1.54
N ILE A 232 -11.50 39.67 2.27
CA ILE A 232 -12.74 40.44 2.53
C ILE A 232 -12.50 41.65 3.45
N LYS A 233 -11.42 41.63 4.25
CA LYS A 233 -11.04 42.77 5.11
C LYS A 233 -10.47 43.96 4.32
N ILE A 234 -10.18 43.78 3.03
CA ILE A 234 -9.68 44.86 2.18
C ILE A 234 -10.88 45.75 1.80
N GLU A 235 -10.80 47.02 2.16
CA GLU A 235 -11.86 48.00 1.93
C GLU A 235 -12.01 48.31 0.42
N PRO A 236 -13.25 48.38 -0.12
CA PRO A 236 -13.49 48.66 -1.54
C PRO A 236 -12.82 49.97 -2.02
N ALA A 237 -12.65 50.95 -1.12
CA ALA A 237 -12.03 52.23 -1.41
C ALA A 237 -10.55 52.12 -1.81
N THR A 238 -9.87 51.00 -1.50
CA THR A 238 -8.46 50.79 -1.87
C THR A 238 -8.24 50.53 -3.36
N VAL A 239 -9.29 50.21 -4.13
CA VAL A 239 -9.18 49.98 -5.59
C VAL A 239 -9.05 51.29 -6.38
N PHE A 240 -9.42 52.42 -5.77
CA PHE A 240 -9.41 53.74 -6.40
C PHE A 240 -8.17 54.59 -6.05
N ARG A 241 -7.12 53.96 -5.49
CA ARG A 241 -5.83 54.60 -5.18
C ARG A 241 -4.72 53.99 -6.02
#